data_AF-A0A1I0QRL6-F1
#
_entry.id   AF-A0A1I0QRL6-F1
#
_cell.length_a   1.000
_cell.length_b   1.000
_cell.length_c   1.000
_cell.angle_alpha   90.00
_cell.angle_beta   90.00
_cell.angle_gamma   90.00
#
_symmetry.space_group_name_H-M   'P 1'
#
loop_
_entity.id
_entity.type
_entity.pdbx_description
1 polymer ?
#
loop_
_entity_poly.entity_id
_entity_poly.type
_entity_poly.pdbx_seq_one_letter_code
_entity_poly.pdbx_strand_id
1 'polypeptide(L)'
;MVSSRLATAAAGVVVSLAVSAVLWWYFDVALFLLAVPFVPFLFRSRGGDDDRPSVRSCPECGFRTRNPSFEHCPRDGTRLREN
;
A
#
# COMPACT_ATOMS: atom_id res chain seq x y z
N MET A 1 -34.32 15.55 -21.06
CA MET A 1 -33.29 14.61 -20.55
C MET A 1 -32.16 15.26 -19.73
N VAL A 2 -32.16 16.60 -19.53
CA VAL A 2 -31.12 17.30 -18.73
C VAL A 2 -31.47 17.35 -17.24
N SER A 3 -32.75 17.44 -16.91
CA SER A 3 -33.25 17.59 -15.52
C SER A 3 -32.96 16.36 -14.63
N SER A 4 -33.08 15.15 -15.14
CA SER A 4 -32.79 13.92 -14.37
C SER A 4 -31.31 13.80 -13.98
N ARG A 5 -30.39 14.28 -14.83
CA ARG A 5 -28.94 14.29 -14.54
C ARG A 5 -28.60 15.31 -13.44
N LEU A 6 -29.28 16.46 -13.47
CA LEU A 6 -29.10 17.51 -12.48
C LEU A 6 -29.65 17.12 -11.11
N ALA A 7 -30.76 16.37 -11.08
CA ALA A 7 -31.31 15.80 -9.85
C ALA A 7 -30.38 14.77 -9.20
N THR A 8 -29.78 13.87 -9.97
CA THR A 8 -28.82 12.89 -9.43
C THR A 8 -27.54 13.58 -8.94
N ALA A 9 -27.05 14.59 -9.67
CA ALA A 9 -25.90 15.38 -9.25
C ALA A 9 -26.17 16.13 -7.94
N ALA A 10 -27.32 16.78 -7.82
CA ALA A 10 -27.72 17.47 -6.60
C ALA A 10 -27.88 16.50 -5.42
N ALA A 11 -28.50 15.34 -5.64
CA ALA A 11 -28.61 14.29 -4.62
C ALA A 11 -27.22 13.82 -4.15
N GLY A 12 -26.28 13.60 -5.07
CA GLY A 12 -24.90 13.24 -4.73
C GLY A 12 -24.20 14.32 -3.88
N VAL A 13 -24.40 15.59 -4.20
CA VAL A 13 -23.84 16.71 -3.43
C VAL A 13 -24.44 16.77 -2.02
N VAL A 14 -25.77 16.64 -1.90
CA VAL A 14 -26.46 16.63 -0.60
C VAL A 14 -25.99 15.45 0.26
N VAL A 15 -25.87 14.26 -0.32
CA VAL A 15 -25.37 13.08 0.39
C VAL A 15 -23.91 13.28 0.82
N SER A 16 -23.06 13.83 -0.04
CA SER A 16 -21.64 14.08 0.28
C SER A 16 -21.49 15.09 1.43
N LEU A 17 -22.31 16.15 1.44
CA LEU A 17 -22.34 17.13 2.52
C LEU A 17 -22.85 16.51 3.83
N ALA A 18 -23.90 15.70 3.78
CA ALA A 18 -24.44 15.01 4.95
C ALA A 18 -23.41 14.06 5.57
N VAL A 19 -22.74 13.25 4.74
CA VAL A 19 -21.66 12.35 5.18
C VAL A 19 -20.53 13.15 5.81
N SER A 20 -20.09 14.24 5.17
CA SER A 20 -19.02 15.09 5.71
C SER A 20 -19.38 15.70 7.06
N ALA A 21 -20.63 16.16 7.24
CA ALA A 21 -21.13 16.70 8.51
C ALA A 21 -21.18 15.63 9.60
N VAL A 22 -21.62 14.40 9.28
CA VAL A 22 -21.63 13.27 10.21
C VAL A 22 -20.22 12.87 10.62
N LEU A 23 -19.28 12.81 9.66
CA LEU A 23 -17.86 12.57 10.00
C LEU A 23 -17.32 13.67 10.89
N TRP A 24 -17.60 14.94 10.62
CA TRP A 24 -17.13 16.04 11.46
C TRP A 24 -17.71 15.99 12.88
N TRP A 25 -18.97 15.60 13.02
CA TRP A 25 -19.64 15.53 14.33
C TRP A 25 -19.22 14.29 15.13
N TYR A 26 -18.88 13.18 14.45
CA TYR A 26 -18.54 11.92 15.10
C TYR A 26 -17.03 11.73 15.32
N PHE A 27 -16.21 12.18 14.36
CA PHE A 27 -14.76 12.21 14.51
C PHE A 27 -14.34 13.49 15.22
N ASP A 28 -14.51 13.51 16.54
CA ASP A 28 -13.66 14.33 17.40
C ASP A 28 -12.20 14.12 16.99
N VAL A 29 -11.40 15.20 16.98
CA VAL A 29 -9.99 15.23 16.53
C VAL A 29 -9.16 14.06 17.09
N ALA A 30 -9.52 13.56 18.27
CA ALA A 30 -8.94 12.38 18.89
C ALA A 30 -9.06 11.09 18.03
N LEU A 31 -10.21 10.81 17.43
CA LEU A 31 -10.40 9.64 16.55
C LEU A 31 -9.64 9.80 15.24
N PHE A 32 -9.53 11.03 14.73
CA PHE A 32 -8.71 11.31 13.55
C PHE A 32 -7.23 11.02 13.84
N LEU A 33 -6.69 11.53 14.95
CA LEU A 33 -5.32 11.26 15.37
C LEU A 33 -5.08 9.78 15.67
N LEU A 34 -6.07 9.07 16.23
CA LEU A 34 -6.00 7.62 16.43
C LEU A 34 -5.97 6.87 15.09
N ALA A 35 -6.73 7.31 14.08
CA ALA A 35 -6.85 6.64 12.79
C ALA A 35 -5.69 6.91 11.82
N VAL A 36 -5.08 8.11 11.85
CA VAL A 36 -3.93 8.51 11.02
C VAL A 36 -2.80 7.46 10.96
N PRO A 37 -2.32 6.86 12.07
CA PRO A 37 -1.29 5.82 12.01
C PRO A 37 -1.75 4.51 11.36
N PHE A 38 -3.05 4.27 11.24
CA PHE A 38 -3.61 3.06 10.61
C PHE A 38 -3.90 3.24 9.11
N VAL A 39 -3.88 4.48 8.60
CA VAL A 39 -3.96 4.80 7.16
C VAL A 39 -3.02 3.93 6.31
N PRO A 40 -1.70 3.82 6.60
CA PRO A 40 -0.81 2.98 5.80
C PRO A 40 -1.23 1.50 5.76
N PHE A 41 -1.87 0.98 6.80
CA PHE A 41 -2.36 -0.41 6.82
C PHE A 41 -3.62 -0.61 5.97
N LEU A 42 -4.51 0.38 5.93
CA LEU A 42 -5.72 0.35 5.08
C LEU A 42 -5.38 0.38 3.58
N PHE A 43 -4.24 0.95 3.20
CA PHE A 43 -3.78 1.03 1.81
C PHE A 43 -2.70 -0.02 1.44
N ARG A 44 -2.14 -0.76 2.41
CA ARG A 44 -1.08 -1.76 2.16
C ARG A 44 -1.55 -2.95 1.30
N SER A 45 -2.85 -3.25 1.27
CA SER A 45 -3.40 -4.37 0.50
C SER A 45 -3.35 -4.20 -1.03
N ARG A 46 -2.94 -3.03 -1.56
CA ARG A 46 -2.84 -2.80 -3.02
C ARG A 46 -1.41 -2.61 -3.54
N GLY A 47 -0.39 -2.64 -2.69
CA GLY A 47 1.01 -2.43 -3.10
C GLY A 47 2.07 -3.16 -2.27
N GLY A 48 1.67 -4.15 -1.47
CA GLY A 48 2.54 -4.81 -0.49
C GLY A 48 3.33 -6.04 -0.98
N ASP A 49 3.34 -6.36 -2.28
CA ASP A 49 4.08 -7.52 -2.80
C ASP A 49 5.58 -7.25 -3.03
N ASP A 50 6.02 -5.98 -3.04
CA ASP A 50 7.41 -5.59 -3.36
C ASP A 50 8.37 -5.47 -2.16
N ASP A 51 7.92 -5.74 -0.94
CA ASP A 51 8.79 -5.75 0.26
C ASP A 51 9.47 -7.11 0.50
N ARG A 52 9.30 -8.07 -0.42
CA ARG A 52 10.02 -9.34 -0.34
C ARG A 52 11.38 -9.16 -1.02
N PRO A 53 12.49 -9.28 -0.28
CA PRO A 53 13.82 -9.22 -0.89
C PRO A 53 13.89 -10.19 -2.06
N SER A 54 14.32 -9.69 -3.22
CA SER A 54 14.45 -10.48 -4.43
C SER A 54 15.40 -11.65 -4.24
N VAL A 55 15.12 -12.76 -4.92
CA VAL A 55 15.93 -13.97 -4.80
C VAL A 55 17.22 -13.75 -5.59
N ARG A 56 18.35 -13.76 -4.88
CA ARG A 56 19.68 -13.69 -5.49
C ARG A 56 20.26 -15.09 -5.65
N SER A 57 20.92 -15.35 -6.77
CA SER A 57 21.48 -16.65 -7.12
C SER A 57 22.92 -16.57 -7.64
N CYS A 58 23.73 -17.59 -7.36
CA CYS A 58 25.07 -17.75 -7.92
C CYS A 58 24.99 -18.48 -9.27
N PRO A 59 25.57 -17.95 -10.36
CA PRO A 59 25.56 -18.58 -11.67
C PRO A 59 26.44 -19.84 -11.77
N GLU A 60 27.46 -19.97 -10.91
CA GLU A 60 28.44 -21.06 -10.99
C GLU A 60 28.00 -22.30 -10.20
N CYS A 61 27.66 -22.15 -8.91
CA CYS A 61 27.30 -23.27 -8.04
C CYS A 61 25.81 -23.40 -7.72
N GLY A 62 24.96 -22.47 -8.20
CA GLY A 62 23.50 -22.52 -8.01
C GLY A 62 22.99 -22.16 -6.60
N PHE A 63 23.85 -21.62 -5.74
CA PHE A 63 23.45 -21.14 -4.41
C PHE A 63 22.37 -20.04 -4.53
N ARG A 64 21.31 -20.11 -3.70
CA ARG A 64 20.20 -19.14 -3.69
C ARG A 64 19.96 -18.60 -2.29
N THR A 65 19.76 -17.29 -2.19
CA THR A 65 19.46 -16.61 -0.93
C THR A 65 18.56 -15.41 -1.15
N ARG A 66 17.78 -15.07 -0.12
CA ARG A 66 17.00 -13.82 -0.03
C ARG A 66 17.63 -12.85 0.97
N ASN A 67 18.72 -13.23 1.62
CA ASN A 67 19.36 -12.40 2.62
C ASN A 67 20.25 -11.35 1.92
N PRO A 68 19.93 -10.04 2.05
CA PRO A 68 20.67 -8.98 1.37
C PRO A 68 22.10 -8.80 1.89
N SER A 69 22.43 -9.33 3.08
CA SER A 69 23.79 -9.29 3.64
C SER A 69 24.78 -10.14 2.85
N PHE A 70 24.30 -11.07 2.01
CA PHE A 70 25.14 -11.85 1.12
C PHE A 70 25.21 -11.17 -0.25
N GLU A 71 26.31 -10.47 -0.52
CA GLU A 71 26.63 -9.96 -1.86
C GLU A 71 27.42 -10.97 -2.71
N HIS A 72 28.20 -11.83 -2.04
CA HIS A 72 29.04 -12.86 -2.66
C HIS A 72 28.63 -14.24 -2.15
N CYS A 73 28.84 -15.25 -2.99
CA CYS A 73 28.55 -16.62 -2.65
C CYS A 73 29.56 -17.17 -1.63
N PRO A 74 29.11 -17.82 -0.54
CA PRO A 74 29.99 -18.35 0.50
C PRO A 74 30.79 -19.59 0.07
N ARG A 75 30.52 -20.16 -1.12
CA ARG A 75 31.21 -21.36 -1.62
C ARG A 75 32.36 -21.04 -2.56
N ASP A 76 32.17 -20.10 -3.48
CA ASP A 76 33.08 -19.81 -4.60
C ASP A 76 33.47 -18.33 -4.69
N GLY A 77 32.89 -17.44 -3.87
CA GLY A 77 33.15 -16.01 -3.87
C GLY A 77 32.52 -15.24 -5.03
N THR A 78 31.75 -15.90 -5.91
CA THR A 78 31.13 -15.26 -7.06
C THR A 78 30.05 -14.27 -6.62
N ARG A 79 29.92 -13.12 -7.29
CA ARG A 79 28.83 -12.17 -7.02
C ARG A 79 27.47 -12.80 -7.30
N LEU A 80 26.56 -12.67 -6.35
CA LEU A 80 25.18 -13.11 -6.52
C LEU A 80 24.44 -12.15 -7.44
N ARG A 81 23.60 -12.69 -8.32
CA ARG A 81 22.76 -11.92 -9.25
C ARG A 81 21.30 -12.12 -8.93
N GLU A 82 20.54 -11.06 -9.07
CA GLU A 82 19.09 -11.09 -9.00
C GLU A 82 18.55 -11.95 -10.15
N ASN A 83 17.64 -12.87 -9.83
CA ASN A 83 17.03 -13.79 -10.78
C ASN A 83 15.53 -13.48 -10.87
#